data_AF-A0A6J4LK89-F1
#
_entry.id   AF-A0A6J4LK89-F1
#
_cell.length_a   1.000
_cell.length_b   1.000
_cell.length_c   1.000
_cell.angle_alpha   90.00
_cell.angle_beta   90.00
_cell.angle_gamma   90.00
#
_symmetry.space_group_name_H-M   'P 1'
#
loop_
_entity.id
_entity.type
_entity.pdbx_description
1 polymer ?
#
loop_
_entity_poly.entity_id
_entity_poly.type
_entity_poly.pdbx_seq_one_letter_code
_entity_poly.pdbx_strand_id
1 'polypeptide(L)'
;MTHDRVGDSRFPLTQEFLARMLGVRRAGVTVAAGRLQDAGLIRYRRGGVRVLDRAGLEALACECYQADRADYARLLAPSAP
;
A
#
# COMPACT_ATOMS: atom_id res chain seq x y z
N MET A 1 0.26 2.93 3.74
CA MET A 1 1.19 3.14 4.87
C MET A 1 2.15 1.98 5.17
N THR A 2 1.94 0.74 4.71
CA THR A 2 2.87 -0.37 5.03
C THR A 2 4.31 -0.09 4.58
N HIS A 3 4.49 0.56 3.43
CA HIS A 3 5.81 1.00 2.94
C HIS A 3 6.48 2.06 3.83
N ASP A 4 5.68 2.92 4.47
CA ASP A 4 6.17 3.95 5.38
C ASP A 4 6.76 3.36 6.67
N ARG A 5 6.37 2.13 7.02
CA ARG A 5 6.74 1.48 8.28
C ARG A 5 7.86 0.45 8.14
N VAL A 6 7.99 -0.21 6.98
CA VAL A 6 8.93 -1.32 6.78
C VAL A 6 10.27 -0.85 6.20
N GLY A 7 10.32 0.28 5.48
CA GLY A 7 11.54 0.75 4.83
C GLY A 7 12.03 -0.14 3.67
N ASP A 8 11.29 -1.19 3.33
CA ASP A 8 11.55 -2.07 2.19
C ASP A 8 10.44 -1.92 1.15
N SER A 9 10.81 -2.00 -0.12
CA SER A 9 9.92 -1.97 -1.27
C SER A 9 9.15 -3.28 -1.47
N ARG A 10 9.53 -4.38 -0.81
CA ARG A 10 8.91 -5.70 -0.93
C ARG A 10 8.07 -6.05 0.30
N PHE A 11 6.81 -6.36 0.07
CA PHE A 11 5.88 -6.80 1.12
C PHE A 11 5.44 -8.23 0.86
N PRO A 12 5.60 -9.16 1.83
CA PRO A 12 5.05 -10.51 1.75
C PRO A 12 3.53 -10.49 2.02
N LEU A 13 2.80 -9.73 1.21
CA LEU A 13 1.35 -9.60 1.31
C LEU A 13 0.72 -10.40 0.17
N THR A 14 -0.12 -11.37 0.52
CA THR A 14 -0.94 -12.08 -0.46
C THR A 14 -2.19 -11.25 -0.78
N GLN A 15 -2.77 -11.47 -1.96
CA GLN A 15 -4.05 -10.83 -2.31
C GLN A 15 -5.18 -11.27 -1.37
N GLU A 16 -5.12 -12.50 -0.86
CA GLU A 16 -6.06 -13.03 0.12
C GLU A 16 -5.94 -12.30 1.47
N PHE A 17 -4.71 -12.06 1.92
CA PHE A 17 -4.46 -11.30 3.13
C PHE A 17 -4.95 -9.86 3.01
N LEU A 18 -4.67 -9.20 1.88
CA LEU A 18 -5.19 -7.85 1.58
C LEU A 18 -6.73 -7.83 1.54
N ALA A 19 -7.34 -8.83 0.94
CA ALA A 19 -8.80 -8.95 0.88
C ALA A 19 -9.41 -9.05 2.28
N ARG A 20 -8.82 -9.89 3.13
CA ARG A 20 -9.24 -10.05 4.54
C ARG A 20 -9.05 -8.75 5.32
N MET A 21 -7.90 -8.08 5.19
CA MET A 21 -7.62 -6.81 5.89
C MET A 21 -8.60 -5.71 5.49
N LEU A 22 -8.90 -5.59 4.20
CA LEU A 22 -9.73 -4.51 3.66
C LEU A 22 -11.24 -4.84 3.68
N GLY A 23 -11.63 -6.04 4.14
CA GLY A 23 -13.03 -6.47 4.17
C GLY A 23 -13.67 -6.62 2.78
N VAL A 24 -12.85 -6.82 1.73
CA VAL A 24 -13.31 -6.91 0.33
C VAL A 24 -13.14 -8.32 -0.23
N ARG A 25 -13.74 -8.58 -1.40
CA ARG A 25 -13.54 -9.86 -2.12
C ARG A 25 -12.14 -9.90 -2.75
N ARG A 26 -11.50 -11.08 -2.72
CA ARG A 26 -10.20 -11.35 -3.37
C ARG A 26 -10.17 -10.94 -4.85
N ALA A 27 -11.28 -11.12 -5.56
CA ALA A 27 -11.40 -10.71 -6.96
C ALA A 27 -11.18 -9.19 -7.13
N GLY A 28 -11.74 -8.37 -6.23
CA GLY A 28 -11.54 -6.91 -6.24
C GLY A 28 -10.07 -6.53 -6.05
N VAL A 29 -9.39 -7.18 -5.10
CA VAL A 29 -7.94 -7.00 -4.91
C VAL A 29 -7.14 -7.42 -6.14
N THR A 30 -7.55 -8.50 -6.80
CA THR A 30 -6.89 -8.99 -8.03
C THR A 30 -7.01 -7.97 -9.15
N VAL A 31 -8.20 -7.41 -9.38
CA VAL A 31 -8.43 -6.38 -10.41
C VAL A 31 -7.63 -5.12 -10.11
N ALA A 32 -7.67 -4.63 -8.86
CA ALA A 32 -6.92 -3.44 -8.46
C ALA A 32 -5.41 -3.66 -8.61
N ALA A 33 -4.88 -4.79 -8.14
CA ALA A 33 -3.47 -5.13 -8.28
C ALA A 33 -3.04 -5.30 -9.75
N GLY A 34 -3.92 -5.82 -10.60
CA GLY A 34 -3.69 -5.89 -12.05
C GLY A 34 -3.52 -4.49 -12.65
N ARG A 35 -4.48 -3.59 -12.40
CA ARG A 35 -4.43 -2.20 -12.91
C ARG A 35 -3.16 -1.47 -12.46
N LEU A 36 -2.77 -1.61 -11.19
CA LEU A 36 -1.56 -0.98 -10.67
C LEU A 36 -0.28 -1.57 -11.27
N GLN A 37 -0.29 -2.86 -11.62
CA GLN A 37 0.84 -3.51 -12.28
C GLN A 37 0.93 -3.13 -13.76
N ASP A 38 -0.20 -3.02 -14.45
CA ASP A 38 -0.26 -2.56 -15.84
C ASP A 38 0.19 -1.09 -15.97
N ALA A 39 -0.10 -0.27 -14.95
CA ALA A 39 0.41 1.09 -14.83
C ALA A 39 1.89 1.19 -14.40
N GLY A 40 2.58 0.06 -14.19
CA GLY A 40 4.00 0.03 -13.82
C GLY A 40 4.29 0.48 -12.38
N LEU A 41 3.27 0.66 -11.54
CA LEU A 41 3.42 1.19 -10.19
C LEU A 41 3.84 0.12 -9.18
N ILE A 42 3.43 -1.13 -9.43
CA ILE A 42 3.79 -2.28 -8.62
C ILE A 42 4.21 -3.47 -9.48
N ARG A 43 4.96 -4.40 -8.91
CA ARG A 43 5.11 -5.76 -9.41
C ARG A 43 4.52 -6.72 -8.40
N TYR A 44 3.55 -7.53 -8.81
CA TYR A 44 3.00 -8.59 -8.00
C TYR A 44 3.58 -9.93 -8.45
N ARG A 45 4.09 -10.70 -7.49
CA ARG A 45 4.51 -12.10 -7.70
C ARG A 45 3.85 -12.95 -6.62
N ARG A 46 3.81 -14.27 -6.82
CA ARG A 46 3.17 -15.19 -5.87
C ARG A 46 3.72 -14.93 -4.46
N GLY A 47 2.82 -14.54 -3.55
CA GLY A 47 3.17 -14.28 -2.14
C GLY A 47 3.69 -12.88 -1.81
N GLY A 48 3.81 -11.95 -2.77
CA GLY A 48 4.27 -10.61 -2.42
C GLY A 48 4.12 -9.55 -3.50
N VAL A 49 4.08 -8.30 -3.03
CA VAL A 49 4.02 -7.09 -3.84
C VAL A 49 5.31 -6.31 -3.68
N ARG A 50 5.84 -5.80 -4.79
CA ARG A 50 6.95 -4.85 -4.81
C ARG A 50 6.44 -3.50 -5.34
N VAL A 51 6.71 -2.43 -4.61
CA VAL A 51 6.45 -1.07 -5.09
C VAL A 51 7.56 -0.67 -6.05
N LEU A 52 7.19 -0.21 -7.25
CA LEU A 52 8.13 0.25 -8.28
C LEU A 52 8.15 1.77 -8.36
N ASP A 53 6.97 2.38 -8.29
CA ASP A 53 6.82 3.83 -8.26
C ASP A 53 5.89 4.22 -7.12
N ARG A 54 6.50 4.73 -6.05
CA ARG A 54 5.79 5.22 -4.89
C ARG A 54 5.04 6.52 -5.18
N ALA A 55 5.65 7.44 -5.93
CA ALA A 55 5.03 8.73 -6.21
C ALA A 55 3.77 8.56 -7.07
N GLY A 56 3.82 7.66 -8.07
CA GLY A 56 2.65 7.31 -8.86
C GLY A 56 1.54 6.63 -8.04
N LEU A 57 1.88 5.80 -7.04
CA LEU A 57 0.89 5.25 -6.11
C LEU A 57 0.25 6.34 -5.23
N GLU A 58 1.02 7.30 -4.74
CA GLU A 58 0.50 8.41 -3.95
C GLU A 58 -0.41 9.32 -4.80
N ALA A 59 -0.10 9.51 -6.08
CA ALA A 59 -0.92 10.30 -7.01
C ALA A 59 -2.26 9.61 -7.37
N LEU A 60 -2.31 8.28 -7.37
CA LEU A 60 -3.55 7.52 -7.59
C LEU A 60 -4.36 7.28 -6.32
N ALA A 61 -3.75 7.45 -5.14
CA ALA A 61 -4.45 7.31 -3.88
C ALA A 61 -5.45 8.47 -3.70
N CYS A 62 -6.55 8.21 -2.99
CA CYS A 62 -7.40 9.28 -2.53
C CYS A 62 -6.66 10.16 -1.51
N GLU A 63 -7.22 11.34 -1.27
CA GLU A 63 -6.85 12.27 -0.21
C GLU A 63 -6.74 11.58 1.17
N CYS A 64 -7.45 10.47 1.36
CA CYS A 64 -7.39 9.63 2.54
C CYS A 64 -5.96 9.21 2.89
N TYR A 65 -5.09 8.95 1.89
CA TYR A 65 -3.70 8.58 2.15
C TYR A 65 -2.93 9.72 2.86
N GLN A 66 -3.16 10.96 2.46
CA GLN A 66 -2.51 12.11 3.09
C GLN A 66 -3.07 12.38 4.49
N ALA A 67 -4.39 12.23 4.68
CA ALA A 67 -5.03 12.33 5.99
C ALA A 67 -4.46 11.28 6.97
N ASP A 68 -4.43 10.01 6.56
CA ASP A 68 -3.84 8.92 7.35
C ASP A 68 -2.37 9.19 7.68
N ARG A 69 -1.60 9.72 6.72
CA ARG A 69 -0.18 10.04 6.92
C ARG A 69 0.01 11.18 7.92
N ALA A 70 -0.81 12.22 7.83
CA ALA A 70 -0.79 13.34 8.76
C ALA A 70 -1.16 12.89 10.18
N ASP A 71 -2.21 12.06 10.32
CA ASP A 71 -2.63 11.51 11.60
C ASP A 71 -1.57 10.58 12.19
N TYR A 72 -0.97 9.71 11.38
CA TYR A 72 0.13 8.86 11.81
C TYR A 72 1.32 9.68 12.31
N ALA A 73 1.73 10.73 11.58
CA ALA A 73 2.80 11.62 12.00
C ALA A 73 2.46 12.36 13.30
N ARG A 74 1.21 12.82 13.46
CA ARG A 74 0.77 13.53 14.67
C ARG A 74 0.74 12.63 15.90
N LEU A 75 0.24 11.40 15.75
CA LEU A 75 0.01 10.47 16.86
C LEU A 75 1.27 9.69 17.27
N LEU A 76 2.20 9.47 16.34
CA LEU A 76 3.37 8.62 16.55
C LEU A 76 4.69 9.36 16.31
N ALA A 77 4.67 10.69 16.14
CA ALA A 77 5.89 11.47 16.27
C ALA A 77 6.54 11.14 17.62
N PRO A 78 7.87 10.90 17.66
CA PRO A 78 8.54 10.80 18.94
C PRO A 78 8.27 12.11 19.70
N SER A 79 7.73 12.00 20.92
CA SER A 79 7.73 13.12 21.85
C SER A 79 9.17 13.63 21.91
N ALA A 80 9.39 14.86 21.43
CA ALA A 80 10.72 15.47 21.46
C ALA A 80 11.27 15.39 22.89
N PRO A 81 12.56 15.08 23.09
CA PRO A 81 13.16 15.09 24.41
C PRO A 81 13.12 16.48 25.04
#